data_AF-A0A2V6WDQ7-F1
#
_entry.id   AF-A0A2V6WDQ7-F1
#
_cell.length_a   1.000
_cell.length_b   1.000
_cell.length_c   1.000
_cell.angle_alpha   90.00
_cell.angle_beta   90.00
_cell.angle_gamma   90.00
#
_symmetry.space_group_name_H-M   'P 1'
#
loop_
_entity.id
_entity.type
_entity.pdbx_description
1 polymer ?
#
loop_
_entity_poly.entity_id
_entity_poly.type
_entity_poly.pdbx_seq_one_letter_code
_entity_poly.pdbx_strand_id
1 'polypeptide(L)'
;MLQKEMNSVAWAATAGDWAFSVAMLPAGAGGAIVSNVRLTNSIKNVLQQEPPARLRAINDDKLKAIGIPDDLRKRYLDHRSYSPRHDTIIAQNLEGLNGVAGRDAFLTLALNAEDEAEAQFYTQMIQVLRGYHENVARLSAIRVVNRFTVAQSSAGPAVIALPADRLIWTQRVDDASQQLATSYQAPGFNGKFDVWLTGTLSPGARQGLEARGFTVTERVNARVEVLD
;
A
#
# COMPACT_ATOMS: atom_id res chain seq x y z
N MET A 1 9.23 16.38 51.20
CA MET A 1 10.58 16.93 50.99
C MET A 1 11.11 16.41 49.66
N LEU A 2 11.54 17.35 48.79
CA LEU A 2 12.54 17.24 47.69
C LEU A 2 12.45 16.01 46.77
N GLN A 3 12.12 16.11 45.48
CA GLN A 3 12.91 16.72 44.39
C GLN A 3 11.98 16.82 43.14
N LYS A 4 11.84 17.93 42.40
CA LYS A 4 12.72 18.37 41.27
C LYS A 4 13.30 17.15 40.54
N GLU A 5 12.94 16.80 39.31
CA GLU A 5 12.85 17.54 38.05
C GLU A 5 11.80 16.82 37.17
N MET A 6 11.06 17.42 36.23
CA MET A 6 11.57 18.27 35.18
C MET A 6 10.39 19.09 34.61
N ASN A 7 10.50 20.39 34.81
CA ASN A 7 9.69 21.39 34.14
C ASN A 7 10.35 21.64 32.77
N SER A 8 9.59 21.57 31.68
CA SER A 8 9.66 22.64 30.68
C SER A 8 8.31 22.75 29.98
N VAL A 9 7.80 23.97 30.05
CA VAL A 9 6.46 24.39 29.66
C VAL A 9 6.56 25.15 28.35
N ALA A 10 5.59 24.91 27.47
CA ALA A 10 5.13 25.79 26.39
C ALA A 10 6.15 26.03 25.23
N TRP A 11 5.80 26.50 24.04
CA TRP A 11 4.93 27.61 23.66
C TRP A 11 4.29 27.27 22.28
N ALA A 12 2.97 27.27 22.16
CA ALA A 12 2.06 28.39 21.86
C ALA A 12 1.75 28.51 20.35
N ALA A 13 0.46 28.41 20.04
CA ALA A 13 -0.13 28.63 18.72
C ALA A 13 -0.10 30.11 18.33
N THR A 14 0.09 30.42 17.05
CA THR A 14 -0.78 31.23 16.17
C THR A 14 -0.01 31.92 15.05
N ALA A 15 -0.24 31.49 13.81
CA ALA A 15 -0.40 32.36 12.63
C ALA A 15 -0.81 31.50 11.41
N GLY A 16 -2.05 31.66 10.96
CA GLY A 16 -2.46 31.60 9.55
C GLY A 16 -2.18 30.33 8.74
N ASP A 17 -3.23 29.52 8.61
CA ASP A 17 -3.59 28.68 7.46
C ASP A 17 -2.63 27.54 7.02
N TRP A 18 -3.20 26.34 6.90
CA TRP A 18 -2.62 25.11 6.32
C TRP A 18 -1.77 24.22 7.23
N ALA A 19 -2.42 23.60 8.21
CA ALA A 19 -1.92 22.34 8.80
C ALA A 19 -3.09 21.50 9.31
N PHE A 20 -3.74 20.72 8.43
CA PHE A 20 -4.49 19.56 8.90
C PHE A 20 -3.48 18.47 9.28
N SER A 21 -3.00 18.62 10.51
CA SER A 21 -2.10 17.71 11.19
C SER A 21 -2.78 16.36 11.43
N VAL A 22 -1.98 15.31 11.27
CA VAL A 22 -2.21 13.86 11.40
C VAL A 22 -2.72 13.41 12.79
N ALA A 23 -3.23 14.31 13.63
CA ALA A 23 -3.56 14.07 15.03
C ALA A 23 -5.05 13.83 15.32
N MET A 24 -5.77 13.08 14.46
CA MET A 24 -7.06 12.48 14.81
C MET A 24 -7.15 11.00 14.43
N LEU A 25 -6.03 10.27 14.44
CA LEU A 25 -6.13 8.83 14.63
C LEU A 25 -6.45 8.58 16.10
N PRO A 26 -7.56 7.90 16.44
CA PRO A 26 -7.83 7.56 17.83
C PRO A 26 -6.71 6.66 18.32
N ALA A 27 -5.87 7.20 19.19
CA ALA A 27 -5.03 6.41 20.08
C ALA A 27 -5.98 5.67 21.03
N GLY A 28 -6.37 4.45 20.64
CA GLY A 28 -7.11 3.52 21.49
C GLY A 28 -8.60 3.36 21.14
N ALA A 29 -8.88 2.35 20.33
CA ALA A 29 -9.99 1.42 20.54
C ALA A 29 -9.66 0.13 19.75
N GLY A 30 -9.53 -1.00 20.45
CA GLY A 30 -9.22 -2.30 19.86
C GLY A 30 -10.34 -2.81 18.96
N GLY A 31 -10.41 -2.31 17.73
CA GLY A 31 -11.51 -2.56 16.79
C GLY A 31 -11.11 -2.45 15.33
N ALA A 32 -10.03 -3.12 14.92
CA ALA A 32 -9.70 -3.34 13.50
C ALA A 32 -8.98 -4.67 13.23
N ILE A 33 -8.80 -5.52 14.25
CA ILE A 33 -8.00 -6.75 14.13
C ILE A 33 -8.84 -7.91 13.54
N VAL A 34 -10.17 -7.88 13.68
CA VAL A 34 -11.03 -9.03 13.37
C VAL A 34 -11.15 -9.31 11.86
N SER A 35 -11.22 -8.28 10.99
CA SER A 35 -11.32 -8.47 9.54
C SER A 35 -10.02 -8.98 8.93
N ASN A 36 -8.88 -8.49 9.42
CA ASN A 36 -7.56 -8.86 8.93
C ASN A 36 -7.21 -10.31 9.29
N VAL A 37 -7.43 -10.72 10.54
CA VAL A 37 -7.20 -12.11 11.00
C VAL A 37 -8.02 -13.11 10.19
N ARG A 38 -9.25 -12.76 9.78
CA ARG A 38 -10.08 -13.63 8.93
C ARG A 38 -9.49 -13.82 7.54
N LEU A 39 -8.93 -12.77 6.92
CA LEU A 39 -8.30 -12.87 5.62
C LEU A 39 -7.05 -13.77 5.68
N THR A 40 -6.16 -13.51 6.63
CA THR A 40 -4.94 -14.31 6.82
C THR A 40 -5.25 -15.77 7.07
N ASN A 41 -6.23 -16.06 7.93
CA ASN A 41 -6.64 -17.43 8.18
C ASN A 41 -7.24 -18.06 6.93
N SER A 42 -8.02 -17.32 6.13
CA SER A 42 -8.53 -17.81 4.85
C SER A 42 -7.40 -18.15 3.87
N ILE A 43 -6.40 -17.26 3.71
CA ILE A 43 -5.24 -17.51 2.85
C ILE A 43 -4.46 -18.73 3.36
N LYS A 44 -4.13 -18.78 4.66
CA LYS A 44 -3.39 -19.89 5.27
C LYS A 44 -4.12 -21.22 5.10
N ASN A 45 -5.44 -21.24 5.33
CA ASN A 45 -6.24 -22.45 5.17
C ASN A 45 -6.23 -22.94 3.72
N VAL A 46 -6.46 -22.06 2.75
CA VAL A 46 -6.45 -22.40 1.32
C VAL A 46 -5.07 -22.95 0.92
N LEU A 47 -3.99 -22.28 1.33
CA LEU A 47 -2.62 -22.73 1.05
C LEU A 47 -2.27 -24.07 1.69
N GLN A 48 -2.85 -24.40 2.85
CA GLN A 48 -2.62 -25.67 3.55
C GLN A 48 -3.46 -26.82 3.00
N GLN A 49 -4.67 -26.52 2.53
CA GLN A 49 -5.66 -27.54 2.17
C GLN A 49 -5.61 -27.91 0.69
N GLU A 50 -5.11 -27.03 -0.17
CA GLU A 50 -5.22 -27.19 -1.62
C GLU A 50 -3.86 -27.46 -2.28
N PRO A 51 -3.78 -28.43 -3.21
CA PRO A 51 -2.58 -28.64 -4.00
C PRO A 51 -2.35 -27.48 -4.99
N PRO A 52 -1.11 -27.27 -5.50
CA PRO A 52 -0.78 -26.15 -6.38
C PRO A 52 -1.68 -25.99 -7.62
N ALA A 53 -2.05 -27.10 -8.27
CA ALA A 53 -2.94 -27.05 -9.43
C ALA A 53 -4.34 -26.53 -9.08
N ARG A 54 -4.82 -26.84 -7.86
CA ARG A 54 -6.12 -26.38 -7.37
C ARG A 54 -6.07 -24.91 -6.92
N LEU A 55 -4.97 -24.47 -6.29
CA LEU A 55 -4.71 -23.05 -6.00
C LEU A 55 -4.77 -22.20 -7.27
N ARG A 56 -4.14 -22.65 -8.36
CA ARG A 56 -4.20 -21.95 -9.64
C ARG A 56 -5.63 -21.74 -10.13
N ALA A 57 -6.46 -22.79 -10.08
CA ALA A 57 -7.87 -22.69 -10.49
C ALA A 57 -8.67 -21.73 -9.60
N ILE A 58 -8.48 -21.81 -8.28
CA ILE A 58 -9.11 -20.88 -7.31
C ILE A 58 -8.72 -19.44 -7.61
N ASN A 59 -7.43 -19.19 -7.89
CA ASN A 59 -6.92 -17.85 -8.19
C ASN A 59 -7.48 -17.32 -9.52
N ASP A 60 -7.56 -18.16 -10.57
CA ASP A 60 -8.19 -17.78 -11.84
C ASP A 60 -9.67 -17.42 -11.65
N ASP A 61 -10.42 -18.22 -10.89
CA ASP A 61 -11.84 -17.96 -10.59
C ASP A 61 -12.02 -16.63 -9.84
N LYS A 62 -11.17 -16.33 -8.86
CA LYS A 62 -11.19 -15.05 -8.13
C LYS A 62 -10.90 -13.87 -9.04
N LEU A 63 -9.81 -13.95 -9.80
CA LEU A 63 -9.41 -12.89 -10.73
C LEU A 63 -10.48 -12.68 -11.82
N LYS A 64 -11.13 -13.75 -12.29
CA LYS A 64 -12.27 -13.70 -13.21
C LYS A 64 -13.47 -13.00 -12.58
N ALA A 65 -13.82 -13.36 -11.34
CA ALA A 65 -14.96 -12.80 -10.63
C ALA A 65 -14.85 -11.28 -10.40
N ILE A 66 -13.63 -10.75 -10.28
CA ILE A 66 -13.38 -9.31 -10.16
C ILE A 66 -13.19 -8.60 -11.50
N GLY A 67 -13.37 -9.30 -12.62
CA GLY A 67 -13.38 -8.73 -13.97
C GLY A 67 -12.01 -8.62 -14.66
N ILE A 68 -10.97 -9.33 -14.19
CA ILE A 68 -9.68 -9.34 -14.88
C ILE A 68 -9.81 -10.10 -16.23
N PRO A 69 -9.34 -9.54 -17.36
CA PRO A 69 -9.40 -10.19 -18.68
C PRO A 69 -8.68 -11.54 -18.73
N ASP A 70 -9.20 -12.46 -19.55
CA ASP A 70 -8.70 -13.84 -19.65
C ASP A 70 -7.21 -13.94 -20.05
N ASP A 71 -6.78 -13.11 -21.01
CA ASP A 71 -5.39 -13.07 -21.44
C ASP A 71 -4.45 -12.60 -20.32
N LEU A 72 -4.87 -11.59 -19.55
CA LEU A 72 -4.10 -11.05 -18.43
C LEU A 72 -4.01 -12.07 -17.28
N ARG A 73 -5.12 -12.72 -16.92
CA ARG A 73 -5.12 -13.78 -15.88
C ARG A 73 -4.17 -14.93 -16.25
N LYS A 74 -4.24 -15.42 -17.48
CA LYS A 74 -3.36 -16.50 -17.96
C LYS A 74 -1.90 -16.10 -17.92
N ARG A 75 -1.54 -14.95 -18.50
CA ARG A 75 -0.16 -14.44 -18.49
C ARG A 75 0.39 -14.27 -17.07
N TYR A 76 -0.45 -13.79 -16.15
CA TYR A 76 -0.06 -13.63 -14.75
C TYR A 76 0.14 -14.98 -14.05
N LEU A 77 -0.82 -15.89 -14.13
CA LEU A 77 -0.72 -17.19 -13.46
C LEU A 77 0.38 -18.08 -14.08
N ASP A 78 0.73 -17.89 -15.35
CA ASP A 78 1.86 -18.56 -16.01
C ASP A 78 3.22 -17.90 -15.73
N HIS A 79 3.24 -16.80 -14.98
CA HIS A 79 4.44 -16.01 -14.79
C HIS A 79 5.43 -16.69 -13.84
N ARG A 80 6.61 -17.06 -14.36
CA ARG A 80 7.62 -17.89 -13.66
C ARG A 80 8.11 -17.36 -12.31
N SER A 81 8.09 -16.04 -12.11
CA SER A 81 8.56 -15.41 -10.87
C SER A 81 7.57 -15.54 -9.71
N TYR A 82 6.31 -15.89 -10.00
CA TYR A 82 5.28 -16.06 -8.99
C TYR A 82 5.15 -17.53 -8.57
N SER A 83 5.12 -17.76 -7.27
CA SER A 83 4.79 -19.05 -6.70
C SER A 83 3.27 -19.17 -6.52
N PRO A 84 2.71 -20.37 -6.36
CA PRO A 84 1.29 -20.53 -6.02
C PRO A 84 0.88 -19.75 -4.76
N ARG A 85 1.82 -19.54 -3.83
CA ARG A 85 1.61 -18.70 -2.64
C ARG A 85 1.43 -17.23 -3.03
N HIS A 86 2.32 -16.67 -3.85
CA HIS A 86 2.22 -15.29 -4.29
C HIS A 86 0.90 -15.05 -5.05
N ASP A 87 0.55 -15.93 -5.98
CA ASP A 87 -0.70 -15.85 -6.74
C ASP A 87 -1.92 -15.82 -5.83
N THR A 88 -1.93 -16.68 -4.80
CA THR A 88 -3.04 -16.78 -3.85
C THR A 88 -3.17 -15.50 -3.03
N ILE A 89 -2.06 -14.98 -2.51
CA ILE A 89 -2.05 -13.73 -1.74
C ILE A 89 -2.51 -12.56 -2.62
N ILE A 90 -1.97 -12.43 -3.84
CA ILE A 90 -2.32 -11.32 -4.74
C ILE A 90 -3.79 -11.39 -5.17
N ALA A 91 -4.26 -12.55 -5.65
CA ALA A 91 -5.65 -12.73 -6.08
C ALA A 91 -6.64 -12.41 -4.96
N GLN A 92 -6.35 -12.87 -3.74
CA GLN A 92 -7.21 -12.65 -2.58
C GLN A 92 -7.18 -11.18 -2.09
N ASN A 93 -6.03 -10.50 -2.15
CA ASN A 93 -5.99 -9.07 -1.82
C ASN A 93 -6.68 -8.20 -2.88
N LEU A 94 -6.58 -8.55 -4.17
CA LEU A 94 -7.31 -7.87 -5.25
C LEU A 94 -8.84 -8.07 -5.13
N GLU A 95 -9.27 -9.24 -4.67
CA GLU A 95 -10.67 -9.50 -4.31
C GLU A 95 -11.13 -8.62 -3.13
N GLY A 96 -10.28 -8.48 -2.11
CA GLY A 96 -10.52 -7.61 -0.94
C GLY A 96 -10.63 -6.12 -1.28
N LEU A 97 -10.08 -5.68 -2.41
CA LEU A 97 -10.22 -4.34 -2.97
C LEU A 97 -11.52 -4.18 -3.79
N ASN A 98 -12.63 -4.71 -3.28
CA ASN A 98 -13.92 -4.64 -3.96
C ASN A 98 -14.36 -3.18 -4.17
N GLY A 99 -14.89 -2.88 -5.36
CA GLY A 99 -15.28 -1.53 -5.76
C GLY A 99 -14.12 -0.61 -6.17
N VAL A 100 -12.86 -1.04 -6.02
CA VAL A 100 -11.70 -0.27 -6.47
C VAL A 100 -11.48 -0.52 -7.97
N ALA A 101 -11.51 0.55 -8.77
CA ALA A 101 -11.19 0.47 -10.20
C ALA A 101 -9.68 0.22 -10.43
N GLY A 102 -9.29 -0.30 -11.59
CA GLY A 102 -7.87 -0.43 -11.97
C GLY A 102 -7.09 -1.57 -11.29
N ARG A 103 -7.79 -2.59 -10.78
CA ARG A 103 -7.16 -3.82 -10.23
C ARG A 103 -6.39 -4.61 -11.29
N ASP A 104 -6.86 -4.55 -12.54
CA ASP A 104 -6.17 -5.06 -13.74
C ASP A 104 -4.90 -4.27 -14.07
N ALA A 105 -4.89 -2.96 -13.87
CA ALA A 105 -3.69 -2.14 -14.04
C ALA A 105 -2.58 -2.55 -13.05
N PHE A 106 -2.94 -2.84 -11.79
CA PHE A 106 -2.00 -3.40 -10.82
C PHE A 106 -1.43 -4.75 -11.31
N LEU A 107 -2.31 -5.67 -11.73
CA LEU A 107 -1.88 -6.99 -12.18
C LEU A 107 -1.01 -6.93 -13.45
N THR A 108 -1.29 -5.97 -14.33
CA THR A 108 -0.47 -5.68 -15.51
C THR A 108 0.93 -5.21 -15.11
N LEU A 109 1.05 -4.36 -14.09
CA LEU A 109 2.35 -3.93 -13.57
C LEU A 109 3.11 -5.11 -12.94
N ALA A 110 2.41 -5.98 -12.20
CA ALA A 110 3.00 -7.17 -11.57
C ALA A 110 3.65 -8.13 -12.59
N LEU A 111 3.20 -8.14 -13.85
CA LEU A 111 3.87 -8.90 -14.93
C LEU A 111 5.32 -8.47 -15.20
N ASN A 112 5.78 -7.35 -14.66
CA ASN A 112 7.17 -6.91 -14.84
C ASN A 112 8.14 -7.56 -13.84
N ALA A 113 7.67 -8.39 -12.91
CA ALA A 113 8.54 -9.04 -11.93
C ALA A 113 9.59 -9.94 -12.60
N GLU A 114 10.87 -9.60 -12.51
CA GLU A 114 11.93 -10.37 -13.16
C GLU A 114 12.32 -11.63 -12.37
N ASP A 115 12.16 -11.57 -11.05
CA ASP A 115 12.53 -12.62 -10.10
C ASP A 115 11.57 -12.71 -8.90
N GLU A 116 11.86 -13.63 -7.99
CA GLU A 116 11.06 -13.87 -6.79
C GLU A 116 11.07 -12.67 -5.82
N ALA A 117 12.15 -11.89 -5.77
CA ALA A 117 12.23 -10.72 -4.90
C ALA A 117 11.28 -9.62 -5.40
N GLU A 118 11.19 -9.41 -6.71
CA GLU A 118 10.21 -8.51 -7.30
C GLU A 118 8.78 -9.05 -7.19
N ALA A 119 8.57 -10.37 -7.31
CA ALA A 119 7.26 -10.96 -7.05
C ALA A 119 6.80 -10.71 -5.60
N GLN A 120 7.72 -10.82 -4.64
CA GLN A 120 7.45 -10.52 -3.23
C GLN A 120 7.21 -9.01 -3.01
N PHE A 121 7.92 -8.13 -3.73
CA PHE A 121 7.67 -6.69 -3.71
C PHE A 121 6.22 -6.38 -4.12
N TYR A 122 5.73 -6.91 -5.25
CA TYR A 122 4.33 -6.70 -5.66
C TYR A 122 3.34 -7.34 -4.68
N THR A 123 3.66 -8.52 -4.12
CA THR A 123 2.84 -9.19 -3.11
C THR A 123 2.69 -8.35 -1.84
N GLN A 124 3.76 -7.74 -1.33
CA GLN A 124 3.67 -6.82 -0.20
C GLN A 124 2.95 -5.52 -0.55
N MET A 125 3.16 -5.00 -1.75
CA MET A 125 2.51 -3.75 -2.20
C MET A 125 0.99 -3.85 -2.16
N ILE A 126 0.42 -4.94 -2.69
CA ILE A 126 -1.05 -5.10 -2.69
C ILE A 126 -1.61 -5.34 -1.29
N GLN A 127 -0.88 -6.03 -0.43
CA GLN A 127 -1.26 -6.22 0.98
C GLN A 127 -1.30 -4.88 1.72
N VAL A 128 -0.33 -4.00 1.48
CA VAL A 128 -0.32 -2.65 2.05
C VAL A 128 -1.48 -1.81 1.53
N LEU A 129 -1.77 -1.83 0.23
CA LEU A 129 -2.91 -1.11 -0.34
C LEU A 129 -4.26 -1.61 0.20
N ARG A 130 -4.44 -2.92 0.30
CA ARG A 130 -5.64 -3.52 0.92
C ARG A 130 -5.74 -3.14 2.39
N GLY A 131 -4.65 -3.21 3.12
CA GLY A 131 -4.60 -2.80 4.52
C GLY A 131 -4.96 -1.32 4.71
N TYR A 132 -4.49 -0.43 3.84
CA TYR A 132 -4.90 0.98 3.82
C TYR A 132 -6.42 1.10 3.57
N HIS A 133 -6.91 0.42 2.53
CA HIS A 133 -8.32 0.47 2.11
C HIS A 133 -9.28 0.12 3.25
N GLU A 134 -8.90 -0.84 4.10
CA GLU A 134 -9.74 -1.31 5.19
C GLU A 134 -9.61 -0.51 6.48
N ASN A 135 -8.40 -0.09 6.83
CA ASN A 135 -8.11 0.42 8.18
C ASN A 135 -7.97 1.95 8.23
N VAL A 136 -7.85 2.63 7.08
CA VAL A 136 -7.57 4.06 7.01
C VAL A 136 -8.66 4.79 6.25
N ALA A 137 -8.74 4.54 4.94
CA ALA A 137 -9.72 5.17 4.07
C ALA A 137 -9.94 4.31 2.84
N ARG A 138 -11.19 4.28 2.34
CA ARG A 138 -11.53 3.54 1.14
C ARG A 138 -10.78 4.10 -0.06
N LEU A 139 -10.13 3.20 -0.79
CA LEU A 139 -9.58 3.49 -2.11
C LEU A 139 -10.70 3.45 -3.16
N SER A 140 -10.61 4.28 -4.20
CA SER A 140 -11.58 4.35 -5.29
C SER A 140 -11.01 3.83 -6.62
N ALA A 141 -9.72 4.01 -6.85
CA ALA A 141 -9.06 3.54 -8.07
C ALA A 141 -7.57 3.25 -7.82
N ILE A 142 -7.00 2.35 -8.60
CA ILE A 142 -5.56 2.14 -8.74
C ILE A 142 -5.18 2.57 -10.16
N ARG A 143 -4.09 3.33 -10.27
CA ARG A 143 -3.53 3.78 -11.55
C ARG A 143 -2.05 3.48 -11.55
N VAL A 144 -1.54 3.09 -12.72
CA VAL A 144 -0.10 3.01 -12.95
C VAL A 144 0.32 4.33 -13.57
N VAL A 145 1.18 5.07 -12.88
CA VAL A 145 1.79 6.30 -13.40
C VAL A 145 3.29 6.05 -13.52
N ASN A 146 3.76 5.96 -14.77
CA ASN A 146 5.08 5.48 -15.13
C ASN A 146 5.35 4.07 -14.59
N ARG A 147 6.11 3.95 -13.50
CA ARG A 147 6.45 2.69 -12.82
C ARG A 147 5.84 2.59 -11.42
N PHE A 148 4.98 3.53 -11.04
CA PHE A 148 4.39 3.58 -9.71
C PHE A 148 2.92 3.20 -9.74
N THR A 149 2.55 2.26 -8.87
CA THR A 149 1.16 2.05 -8.49
C THR A 149 0.74 3.18 -7.56
N VAL A 150 -0.22 3.98 -8.00
CA VAL A 150 -0.81 5.07 -7.21
C VAL A 150 -2.29 4.78 -7.03
N ALA A 151 -2.73 4.65 -5.79
CA ALA A 151 -4.13 4.42 -5.47
C ALA A 151 -4.80 5.72 -5.01
N GLN A 152 -5.93 6.07 -5.60
CA GLN A 152 -6.71 7.23 -5.17
C GLN A 152 -7.51 6.91 -3.91
N SER A 153 -7.28 7.64 -2.82
CA SER A 153 -8.13 7.58 -1.64
C SER A 153 -9.38 8.41 -1.84
N SER A 154 -10.53 7.90 -1.42
CA SER A 154 -11.79 8.65 -1.36
C SER A 154 -11.74 9.79 -0.33
N ALA A 155 -10.73 9.81 0.55
CA ALA A 155 -10.47 10.91 1.47
C ALA A 155 -9.67 12.08 0.85
N GLY A 156 -9.23 11.95 -0.42
CA GLY A 156 -8.50 13.01 -1.12
C GLY A 156 -7.06 12.67 -1.54
N PRO A 157 -6.17 12.19 -0.65
CA PRO A 157 -4.78 11.99 -1.01
C PRO A 157 -4.59 10.79 -1.94
N ALA A 158 -3.52 10.82 -2.73
CA ALA A 158 -3.07 9.69 -3.52
C ALA A 158 -2.10 8.83 -2.70
N VAL A 159 -2.36 7.53 -2.61
CA VAL A 159 -1.65 6.58 -1.77
C VAL A 159 -0.63 5.81 -2.58
N ILE A 160 0.59 5.72 -2.07
CA ILE A 160 1.68 4.95 -2.67
C ILE A 160 2.14 3.93 -1.63
N ALA A 161 1.93 2.65 -1.90
CA ALA A 161 2.50 1.57 -1.09
C ALA A 161 3.92 1.28 -1.57
N LEU A 162 4.90 1.35 -0.66
CA LEU A 162 6.31 1.14 -0.96
C LEU A 162 6.91 0.08 -0.02
N PRO A 163 6.97 -1.19 -0.46
CA PRO A 163 7.67 -2.24 0.25
C PRO A 163 9.18 -2.07 0.13
N ALA A 164 9.80 -1.32 1.04
CA ALA A 164 11.24 -1.10 1.07
C ALA A 164 11.74 -0.95 2.51
N ASP A 165 12.85 -1.60 2.84
CA ASP A 165 13.43 -1.58 4.21
C ASP A 165 13.95 -0.20 4.60
N ARG A 166 14.47 0.54 3.62
CA ARG A 166 14.96 1.89 3.82
C ARG A 166 14.88 2.72 2.55
N LEU A 167 14.22 3.87 2.64
CA LEU A 167 14.19 4.87 1.59
C LEU A 167 15.21 5.98 1.89
N ILE A 168 16.25 6.06 1.04
CA ILE A 168 17.26 7.10 1.08
C ILE A 168 17.04 8.13 -0.03
N TRP A 169 17.43 9.38 0.21
CA TRP A 169 17.32 10.41 -0.81
C TRP A 169 18.38 10.19 -1.89
N THR A 170 17.95 10.09 -3.14
CA THR A 170 18.81 9.93 -4.30
C THR A 170 18.23 10.73 -5.44
N GLN A 171 19.01 10.99 -6.49
CA GLN A 171 18.51 11.66 -7.69
C GLN A 171 17.29 10.94 -8.28
N ARG A 172 17.29 9.61 -8.27
CA ARG A 172 16.14 8.82 -8.75
C ARG A 172 14.86 9.07 -7.93
N VAL A 173 14.98 9.20 -6.61
CA VAL A 173 13.83 9.48 -5.74
C VAL A 173 13.36 10.92 -5.95
N ASP A 174 14.29 11.86 -6.10
CA ASP A 174 13.97 13.24 -6.46
C ASP A 174 13.15 13.30 -7.75
N ASP A 175 13.72 12.81 -8.85
CA ASP A 175 13.10 12.82 -10.17
C ASP A 175 11.72 12.15 -10.16
N ALA A 176 11.61 10.98 -9.53
CA ALA A 176 10.36 10.25 -9.41
C ALA A 176 9.29 11.03 -8.63
N SER A 177 9.66 11.61 -7.48
CA SER A 177 8.73 12.37 -6.64
C SER A 177 8.28 13.66 -7.32
N GLN A 178 9.19 14.35 -8.02
CA GLN A 178 8.87 15.53 -8.81
C GLN A 178 7.94 15.21 -9.97
N GLN A 179 8.22 14.12 -10.69
CA GLN A 179 7.38 13.68 -11.80
C GLN A 179 5.97 13.33 -11.32
N LEU A 180 5.84 12.54 -10.24
CA LEU A 180 4.53 12.21 -9.67
C LEU A 180 3.77 13.47 -9.23
N ALA A 181 4.43 14.38 -8.51
CA ALA A 181 3.80 15.61 -8.03
C ALA A 181 3.27 16.51 -9.15
N THR A 182 3.92 16.50 -10.31
CA THR A 182 3.53 17.31 -11.46
C THR A 182 2.53 16.62 -12.38
N SER A 183 2.65 15.31 -12.57
CA SER A 183 1.86 14.57 -13.57
C SER A 183 0.61 13.90 -13.03
N TYR A 184 0.54 13.58 -11.73
CA TYR A 184 -0.60 12.85 -11.20
C TYR A 184 -1.81 13.77 -11.05
N GLN A 185 -2.80 13.53 -11.89
CA GLN A 185 -4.11 14.17 -11.82
C GLN A 185 -5.17 13.08 -11.92
N ALA A 186 -6.06 13.01 -10.93
CA ALA A 186 -7.13 12.04 -10.90
C ALA A 186 -8.37 12.65 -10.22
N PRO A 187 -9.58 12.19 -10.55
CA PRO A 187 -10.79 12.60 -9.83
C PRO A 187 -10.64 12.36 -8.33
N GLY A 188 -10.95 13.38 -7.53
CA GLY A 188 -10.85 13.32 -6.07
C GLY A 188 -9.45 13.55 -5.50
N PHE A 189 -8.42 13.77 -6.32
CA PHE A 189 -7.08 14.10 -5.84
C PHE A 189 -7.03 15.50 -5.23
N ASN A 190 -6.49 15.63 -4.01
CA ASN A 190 -6.37 16.92 -3.30
C ASN A 190 -4.97 17.56 -3.36
N GLY A 191 -4.09 17.07 -4.23
CA GLY A 191 -2.71 17.57 -4.36
C GLY A 191 -1.72 17.01 -3.34
N LYS A 192 -2.12 16.05 -2.49
CA LYS A 192 -1.25 15.44 -1.47
C LYS A 192 -1.06 13.95 -1.71
N PHE A 193 0.15 13.46 -1.44
CA PHE A 193 0.46 12.05 -1.47
C PHE A 193 0.66 11.50 -0.06
N ASP A 194 0.20 10.27 0.17
CA ASP A 194 0.44 9.51 1.38
C ASP A 194 1.23 8.24 1.03
N VAL A 195 2.50 8.22 1.42
CA VAL A 195 3.43 7.11 1.16
C VAL A 195 3.43 6.16 2.35
N TRP A 196 3.13 4.90 2.09
CA TRP A 196 3.09 3.83 3.06
C TRP A 196 4.30 2.93 2.89
N LEU A 197 5.33 3.18 3.71
CA LEU A 197 6.64 2.54 3.65
C LEU A 197 6.74 1.40 4.68
N THR A 198 7.10 0.20 4.25
CA THR A 198 7.26 -0.95 5.18
C THR A 198 8.47 -0.81 6.09
N GLY A 199 9.51 -0.12 5.64
CA GLY A 199 10.71 0.16 6.41
C GLY A 199 10.81 1.60 6.91
N THR A 200 12.00 2.19 6.73
CA THR A 200 12.37 3.49 7.33
C THR A 200 12.77 4.55 6.32
N LEU A 201 12.60 5.82 6.68
CA LEU A 201 12.92 6.97 5.86
C LEU A 201 14.16 7.68 6.39
N SER A 202 15.13 7.96 5.52
CA SER A 202 16.27 8.81 5.91
C SER A 202 15.81 10.27 6.14
N PRO A 203 16.50 11.05 7.00
CA PRO A 203 16.16 12.46 7.21
C PRO A 203 16.14 13.30 5.92
N GLY A 204 17.12 13.08 5.03
CA GLY A 204 17.15 13.77 3.73
C GLY A 204 15.97 13.39 2.84
N ALA A 205 15.53 12.12 2.87
CA ALA A 205 14.38 11.68 2.09
C ALA A 205 13.07 12.26 2.63
N ARG A 206 12.95 12.37 3.95
CA ARG A 206 11.82 13.04 4.61
C ARG A 206 11.69 14.48 4.13
N GLN A 207 12.76 15.26 4.26
CA GLN A 207 12.77 16.66 3.83
C GLN A 207 12.43 16.81 2.34
N GLY A 208 13.04 15.99 1.47
CA GLY A 208 12.81 16.05 0.03
C GLY A 208 11.39 15.70 -0.39
N LEU A 209 10.79 14.68 0.23
CA LEU A 209 9.41 14.26 -0.05
C LEU A 209 8.39 15.26 0.52
N GLU A 210 8.56 15.73 1.76
CA GLU A 210 7.65 16.70 2.40
C GLU A 210 7.62 18.03 1.62
N ALA A 211 8.77 18.48 1.11
CA ALA A 211 8.86 19.66 0.25
C ALA A 211 8.04 19.54 -1.05
N ARG A 212 7.71 18.31 -1.48
CA ARG A 212 6.93 18.00 -2.70
C ARG A 212 5.50 17.57 -2.40
N GLY A 213 5.02 17.76 -1.16
CA GLY A 213 3.64 17.47 -0.78
C GLY A 213 3.36 16.00 -0.46
N PHE A 214 4.40 15.21 -0.21
CA PHE A 214 4.28 13.82 0.25
C PHE A 214 4.34 13.77 1.78
N THR A 215 3.43 13.01 2.38
CA THR A 215 3.55 12.53 3.76
C THR A 215 4.00 11.08 3.72
N VAL A 216 4.85 10.66 4.67
CA VAL A 216 5.35 9.28 4.73
C VAL A 216 5.04 8.66 6.08
N THR A 217 4.31 7.54 6.03
CA THR A 217 4.11 6.63 7.15
C THR A 217 5.12 5.49 7.05
N GLU A 218 6.01 5.37 8.04
CA GLU A 218 7.03 4.32 8.12
C GLU A 218 6.50 3.09 8.88
N ARG A 219 7.16 1.94 8.69
CA ARG A 219 6.86 0.67 9.39
C ARG A 219 5.40 0.26 9.30
N VAL A 220 4.82 0.38 8.11
CA VAL A 220 3.37 0.10 7.92
C VAL A 220 3.01 -1.36 8.09
N ASN A 221 3.96 -2.30 7.98
CA ASN A 221 3.74 -3.71 8.30
C ASN A 221 3.28 -3.94 9.77
N ALA A 222 3.55 -3.01 10.69
CA ALA A 222 2.99 -3.05 12.04
C ALA A 222 1.55 -2.52 12.12
N ARG A 223 1.07 -1.85 11.07
CA ARG A 223 -0.24 -1.20 10.97
C ARG A 223 -1.22 -1.94 10.06
N VAL A 224 -0.69 -2.68 9.09
CA VAL A 224 -1.44 -3.52 8.15
C VAL A 224 -0.91 -4.93 8.22
N GLU A 225 -1.81 -5.90 8.20
CA GLU A 225 -1.40 -7.30 8.21
C GLU A 225 -0.76 -7.66 6.85
N VAL A 226 0.53 -7.97 6.88
CA VAL A 226 1.31 -8.43 5.73
C VAL A 226 1.74 -9.86 6.04
N LEU A 227 1.40 -10.78 5.14
CA LEU A 227 1.89 -12.15 5.17
C LEU A 227 3.29 -12.20 4.58
N ASP A 228 4.22 -12.68 5.40
CA ASP A 228 5.59 -13.02 5.00
C ASP A 228 5.62 -14.30 4.17
#